data_AF-A0A842HCS3-F1
#
_entry.id   AF-A0A842HCS3-F1
#
_cell.length_a   1.000
_cell.length_b   1.000
_cell.length_c   1.000
_cell.angle_alpha   90.00
_cell.angle_beta   90.00
_cell.angle_gamma   90.00
#
_symmetry.space_group_name_H-M   'P 1'
#
loop_
_entity.id
_entity.type
_entity.pdbx_description
1 polymer ?
#
loop_
_entity_poly.entity_id
_entity_poly.type
_entity_poly.pdbx_seq_one_letter_code
_entity_poly.pdbx_strand_id
1 'polypeptide(L)'
;MLASYDGSGLTRKGFARREGVAYNTLVYWLKQRRERSQAGGGGESKPLFDEVTVPTCAASLQEVCLPDGLVLRGGDAQSLAALVKALRC
;
A
#
# COMPACT_ATOMS: atom_id res chain seq x y z
N MET A 1 -11.53 23.38 -26.52
CA MET A 1 -11.79 21.93 -26.57
C MET A 1 -12.10 21.32 -25.20
N LEU A 2 -11.15 21.18 -24.27
CA LEU A 2 -11.44 20.59 -22.94
C LEU A 2 -12.35 21.48 -22.06
N ALA A 3 -12.20 22.80 -22.12
CA ALA A 3 -13.14 23.73 -21.47
C ALA A 3 -14.56 23.62 -22.07
N SER A 4 -14.65 23.35 -23.38
CA SER A 4 -15.91 23.11 -24.09
C SER A 4 -16.55 21.77 -23.67
N TYR A 5 -15.75 20.78 -23.27
CA TYR A 5 -16.22 19.54 -22.65
C TYR A 5 -16.82 19.81 -21.27
N ASP A 6 -16.12 20.57 -20.41
CA ASP A 6 -16.58 20.86 -19.06
C ASP A 6 -17.94 21.61 -19.06
N GLY A 7 -18.13 22.54 -20.02
CA GLY A 7 -19.40 23.26 -20.19
C GLY A 7 -20.50 22.51 -20.94
N SER A 8 -20.22 21.32 -21.49
CA SER A 8 -21.18 20.61 -22.36
C SER A 8 -22.23 19.78 -21.61
N GLY A 9 -21.97 19.43 -20.35
CA GLY A 9 -22.81 18.48 -19.59
C GLY A 9 -22.86 17.05 -20.17
N LEU A 10 -22.11 16.76 -21.24
CA LEU A 10 -22.12 15.46 -21.90
C LEU A 10 -21.20 14.46 -21.20
N THR A 11 -21.55 13.18 -21.33
CA THR A 11 -20.61 12.11 -21.00
C THR A 11 -19.41 12.15 -21.95
N ARG A 12 -18.25 11.64 -21.50
CA ARG A 12 -17.02 11.60 -22.32
C ARG A 12 -17.25 10.95 -23.69
N LYS A 13 -18.03 9.86 -23.72
CA LYS A 13 -18.40 9.15 -24.97
C LYS A 13 -19.31 10.00 -25.86
N GLY A 14 -20.28 10.70 -25.27
CA GLY A 14 -21.17 11.60 -26.01
C GLY A 14 -20.43 12.79 -26.62
N PHE A 15 -19.53 13.39 -25.85
CA PHE A 15 -18.70 14.49 -26.32
C PHE A 15 -17.72 14.05 -27.42
N ALA A 16 -17.03 12.93 -27.22
CA ALA A 16 -16.13 12.35 -28.22
C ALA A 16 -16.85 12.10 -29.56
N ARG A 17 -18.06 11.54 -29.51
CA ARG A 17 -18.89 11.30 -30.71
C ARG A 17 -19.31 12.60 -31.39
N ARG A 18 -19.71 13.62 -30.63
CA ARG A 18 -20.17 14.92 -31.17
C ARG A 18 -19.04 15.69 -31.86
N GLU A 19 -17.87 15.70 -31.24
CA GLU A 19 -16.70 16.44 -31.73
C GLU A 19 -15.88 15.65 -32.74
N GLY A 20 -16.26 14.40 -33.06
CA GLY A 20 -15.54 13.55 -34.02
C GLY A 20 -14.17 13.09 -33.52
N VAL A 21 -13.98 12.99 -32.20
CA VAL A 21 -12.70 12.66 -31.57
C VAL A 21 -12.72 11.23 -31.07
N ALA A 22 -11.63 10.49 -31.28
CA ALA A 22 -11.50 9.17 -30.69
C ALA A 22 -11.60 9.25 -29.16
N TYR A 23 -12.42 8.38 -28.57
CA TYR A 23 -12.66 8.37 -27.13
C TYR A 23 -11.36 8.30 -26.31
N ASN A 24 -10.42 7.44 -26.74
CA ASN A 24 -9.13 7.26 -26.05
C ASN A 24 -8.28 8.55 -26.08
N THR A 25 -8.34 9.31 -27.17
CA THR A 25 -7.66 10.59 -27.29
C THR A 25 -8.22 11.61 -26.30
N LEU A 26 -9.55 11.69 -26.19
CA LEU A 26 -10.20 12.57 -25.21
C LEU A 26 -9.83 12.19 -23.76
N VAL A 27 -9.82 10.88 -23.45
CA VAL A 27 -9.43 10.37 -22.13
C VAL A 27 -7.97 10.71 -21.82
N TYR A 28 -7.07 10.54 -22.80
CA TYR A 28 -5.66 10.89 -22.65
C TYR A 28 -5.46 12.38 -22.36
N TRP A 29 -6.12 13.27 -23.10
CA TRP A 29 -6.04 14.72 -22.86
C TRP A 29 -6.59 15.12 -21.48
N LEU A 30 -7.67 14.49 -21.02
CA LEU A 30 -8.20 14.71 -19.66
C LEU A 30 -7.21 14.26 -18.57
N LYS A 31 -6.53 13.13 -18.78
CA LYS A 31 -5.48 12.63 -17.88
C LYS A 31 -4.29 13.59 -17.84
N GLN A 32 -3.77 13.99 -18.99
CA GLN A 32 -2.64 14.92 -19.10
C GLN A 32 -2.96 16.28 -18.46
N ARG A 33 -4.19 16.77 -18.60
CA ARG A 33 -4.66 17.99 -17.91
C ARG A 33 -4.57 17.84 -16.40
N ARG A 34 -5.01 16.71 -15.84
CA ARG A 34 -4.94 16.43 -14.39
C ARG A 34 -3.50 16.39 -13.89
N GLU A 35 -2.62 15.71 -14.63
CA GLU A 35 -1.20 15.60 -14.29
C GLU A 35 -0.50 16.97 -14.34
N ARG A 36 -0.81 17.80 -15.35
CA ARG A 36 -0.25 19.16 -15.48
C ARG A 36 -0.76 20.10 -14.38
N SER A 37 -2.01 19.95 -13.94
CA SER A 37 -2.55 20.68 -12.78
C SER A 37 -1.91 20.24 -11.47
N GLN A 38 -1.46 18.99 -11.36
CA GLN A 38 -0.75 18.47 -10.18
C GLN A 38 0.74 18.85 -10.18
N ALA A 39 1.37 18.99 -11.35
CA ALA A 39 2.76 19.41 -11.48
C ALA A 39 3.00 20.88 -11.09
N GLY A 40 1.97 21.73 -11.07
CA GLY A 40 2.06 23.15 -10.70
C GLY A 40 2.06 23.43 -9.19
N GLY A 41 1.79 22.44 -8.36
CA GLY A 41 1.81 22.58 -6.90
C GLY A 41 2.52 21.39 -6.29
N GLY A 42 3.85 21.46 -6.20
CA GLY A 42 4.71 20.60 -5.36
C GLY A 42 4.19 19.17 -5.21
N GLY A 43 3.84 18.52 -6.32
CA GLY A 43 3.25 17.19 -6.30
C GLY A 43 4.35 16.19 -6.00
N GLU A 44 4.74 16.07 -4.73
CA GLU A 44 5.41 14.87 -4.25
C GLU A 44 4.55 13.70 -4.68
N SER A 45 5.07 12.90 -5.61
CA SER A 45 4.46 11.64 -5.99
C SER A 45 4.32 10.84 -4.70
N LYS A 46 3.09 10.67 -4.21
CA LYS A 46 2.85 9.89 -3.01
C LYS A 46 3.52 8.53 -3.21
N PRO A 47 4.54 8.17 -2.41
CA PRO A 47 5.26 6.93 -2.66
C PRO A 47 4.28 5.77 -2.47
N LEU A 48 4.34 4.80 -3.37
CA LEU A 48 3.50 3.60 -3.31
C LEU A 48 3.79 2.75 -2.06
N PHE A 49 4.99 2.92 -1.50
CA PHE A 49 5.48 2.23 -0.33
C PHE A 49 6.16 3.25 0.59
N ASP A 50 5.87 3.14 1.88
CA ASP A 50 6.48 3.94 2.92
C ASP A 50 7.55 3.11 3.63
N GLU A 51 8.67 3.73 4.00
CA GLU A 51 9.73 3.04 4.73
C GLU A 51 9.33 2.94 6.21
N VAL A 52 9.08 1.72 6.67
CA VAL A 52 8.72 1.48 8.08
C VAL A 52 9.95 0.98 8.81
N THR A 53 10.54 1.83 9.65
CA THR A 53 11.52 1.39 10.64
C THR A 53 10.79 0.74 11.81
N VAL A 54 10.92 -0.57 11.95
CA VAL A 54 10.47 -1.27 13.15
C VAL A 54 11.52 -1.11 14.25
N PRO A 55 11.15 -0.65 15.46
CA PRO A 55 12.10 -0.60 16.57
C PRO A 55 12.63 -2.02 16.82
N THR A 56 13.94 -2.20 16.69
CA THR A 56 14.60 -3.46 17.05
C THR A 56 14.61 -3.58 18.57
N CYS A 57 13.46 -3.93 19.14
CA CYS A 57 13.39 -4.48 20.48
C CYS A 57 13.52 -6.00 20.38
N ALA A 58 14.62 -6.48 19.79
CA ALA A 58 14.95 -7.88 19.88
C ALA A 58 15.58 -8.11 21.26
N ALA A 59 14.76 -8.22 22.29
CA ALA A 59 15.15 -9.13 23.36
C ALA A 59 15.42 -10.46 22.66
N SER A 60 16.62 -11.02 22.83
CA SER A 60 17.00 -12.31 22.26
C SER A 60 16.17 -13.41 22.92
N LEU A 61 14.89 -13.48 22.53
CA LEU A 61 13.97 -14.50 23.00
C LEU A 61 14.40 -15.80 22.35
N GLN A 62 14.68 -16.77 23.19
CA GLN A 62 14.89 -18.14 22.77
C GLN A 62 13.52 -18.78 22.54
N GLU A 63 13.43 -19.59 21.48
CA GLU A 63 12.23 -20.31 21.10
C GLU A 63 12.47 -21.81 21.25
N VAL A 64 11.53 -22.50 21.91
CA VAL A 64 11.54 -23.95 22.06
C VAL A 64 10.22 -24.52 21.55
N CYS A 65 10.30 -25.41 20.57
CA CYS A 65 9.15 -26.15 20.05
C CYS A 65 9.05 -27.51 20.71
N LEU A 66 7.90 -27.81 21.31
CA LEU A 66 7.58 -29.10 21.90
C LEU A 66 6.99 -30.07 20.84
N PRO A 67 7.04 -31.39 21.08
CA PRO A 67 6.55 -32.39 20.11
C PRO A 67 5.04 -32.32 19.82
N ASP A 68 4.26 -31.72 20.72
CA ASP A 68 2.82 -31.47 20.57
C ASP A 68 2.52 -30.21 19.71
N GLY A 69 3.55 -29.50 19.25
CA GLY A 69 3.44 -28.27 18.49
C GLY A 69 3.35 -27.01 19.35
N LEU A 70 3.44 -27.12 20.68
CA LEU A 70 3.45 -25.96 21.56
C LEU A 70 4.80 -25.22 21.48
N VAL A 71 4.73 -23.90 21.34
CA VAL A 71 5.91 -23.03 21.19
C VAL A 71 6.08 -22.16 22.42
N LEU A 72 7.23 -22.28 23.08
CA LEU A 72 7.61 -21.48 24.25
C LEU A 72 8.65 -20.43 23.85
N ARG A 73 8.47 -19.19 24.31
CA ARG A 73 9.39 -18.07 24.06
C ARG A 73 9.76 -17.38 25.37
N GLY A 74 11.04 -17.06 25.55
CA GLY A 74 11.54 -16.44 26.78
C GLY A 74 12.96 -15.94 26.63
N GLY A 75 13.32 -14.91 27.42
CA GLY A 75 14.67 -14.33 27.38
C GLY A 75 15.72 -15.08 28.20
N ASP A 76 15.28 -15.98 29.09
CA ASP A 76 16.16 -16.79 29.94
C ASP A 76 16.06 -18.28 29.59
N ALA A 77 17.19 -18.84 29.18
CA ALA A 77 17.33 -20.25 28.81
C ALA A 77 17.01 -21.19 29.97
N GLN A 78 17.41 -20.82 31.18
CA GLN A 78 17.30 -21.69 32.34
C GLN A 78 15.83 -21.82 32.78
N SER A 79 15.11 -20.71 32.82
CA SER A 79 13.66 -20.68 33.07
C SER A 79 12.88 -21.43 32.00
N LEU A 80 13.22 -21.27 30.72
CA LEU A 80 12.61 -22.03 29.63
C LEU A 80 12.86 -23.54 29.77
N ALA A 81 14.08 -23.96 30.10
CA ALA A 81 14.39 -25.37 30.31
C ALA A 81 13.66 -25.96 31.52
N ALA A 82 13.54 -25.20 32.62
CA ALA A 82 12.77 -25.60 33.79
C ALA A 82 11.28 -25.78 33.46
N LEU A 83 10.71 -24.83 32.71
CA LEU A 83 9.32 -24.90 32.25
C LEU A 83 9.08 -26.10 31.33
N VAL A 84 9.96 -26.34 30.35
CA VAL A 84 9.88 -27.50 29.45
C VAL A 84 9.92 -28.81 30.25
N LYS A 85 10.77 -28.92 31.27
CA LYS A 85 10.83 -30.10 32.14
C LYS A 85 9.55 -30.29 32.95
N ALA A 86 8.97 -29.21 33.46
CA ALA A 86 7.72 -29.25 34.22
C ALA A 86 6.48 -29.60 33.37
N LEU A 87 6.49 -29.23 32.08
CA LEU A 87 5.40 -29.54 31.15
C LEU A 87 5.45 -30.96 30.58
N ARG A 88 6.58 -31.65 30.70
CA ARG A 88 6.79 -33.03 30.20
C ARG A 88 6.41 -34.11 31.23
N CYS A 89 5.56 -33.80 32.22
CA CYS A 89 5.00 -34.78 33.15
C CYS A 89 4.07 -35.78 32.46
#